data_AF-A4S6B8-F1
#
_entry.id   AF-A4S6B8-F1
#
_cell.length_a   1.000
_cell.length_b   1.000
_cell.length_c   1.000
_cell.angle_alpha   90.00
_cell.angle_beta   90.00
_cell.angle_gamma   90.00
#
_symmetry.space_group_name_H-M   'P 1'
#
loop_
_entity.id
_entity.type
_entity.pdbx_description
1 polymer ?
#
loop_
_entity_poly.entity_id
_entity_poly.type
_entity_poly.pdbx_seq_one_letter_code
_entity_poly.pdbx_strand_id
1 'polypeptide(L)'
;MFVPAGAFGGVSPERRASELMNAMLTYVSAWIVISQLENVAPRRSVAGEDAGEDGEGEARRVTTSHEFLLDYLEANPVRDGEQWLIALTRVNPTLAERIMAVRRAYAEEDFEWHNVAKLTSESIAAGNERAMREWLKSAVPQSA
;
A
#
# COMPACT_ATOMS: atom_id res chain seq x y z
N MET A 1 -22.71 -18.64 -12.54
CA MET A 1 -21.47 -19.41 -12.30
C MET A 1 -21.52 -19.92 -10.87
N PHE A 2 -21.13 -21.17 -10.60
CA PHE A 2 -21.12 -21.75 -9.25
C PHE A 2 -19.68 -21.82 -8.73
N VAL A 3 -19.44 -21.28 -7.53
CA VAL A 3 -18.15 -21.41 -6.83
C VAL A 3 -18.22 -22.63 -5.92
N PRO A 4 -17.40 -23.67 -6.13
CA PRO A 4 -17.40 -24.84 -5.26
C PRO A 4 -17.06 -24.48 -3.81
N ALA A 5 -17.84 -24.99 -2.85
CA ALA A 5 -17.77 -24.61 -1.44
C ALA A 5 -16.39 -24.82 -0.77
N GLY A 6 -15.54 -25.70 -1.32
CA GLY A 6 -14.18 -25.95 -0.82
C GLY A 6 -13.08 -25.08 -1.43
N ALA A 7 -13.36 -24.29 -2.47
CA ALA A 7 -12.32 -23.60 -3.25
C ALA A 7 -11.54 -22.53 -2.46
N PHE A 8 -12.12 -22.04 -1.36
CA PHE A 8 -11.56 -20.93 -0.57
C PHE A 8 -11.60 -21.20 0.95
N GLY A 9 -11.67 -22.47 1.36
CA GLY A 9 -11.58 -22.83 2.79
C GLY A 9 -12.64 -22.17 3.69
N GLY A 10 -13.83 -21.89 3.16
CA GLY A 10 -14.92 -21.22 3.89
C GLY A 10 -14.93 -19.69 3.79
N VAL A 11 -13.92 -19.07 3.16
CA VAL A 11 -13.90 -17.64 2.83
C VAL A 11 -14.50 -17.45 1.44
N SER A 12 -15.22 -16.35 1.17
CA SER A 12 -15.65 -16.09 -0.21
C SER A 12 -14.51 -15.51 -1.05
N PRO A 13 -14.44 -15.79 -2.37
CA PRO A 13 -13.46 -15.15 -3.25
C PRO A 13 -13.48 -13.62 -3.14
N GLU A 14 -14.66 -13.01 -2.99
CA GLU A 14 -14.83 -11.57 -2.84
C GLU A 14 -14.25 -11.05 -1.53
N ARG A 15 -14.37 -11.83 -0.44
CA ARG A 15 -13.72 -11.49 0.84
C ARG A 15 -12.20 -11.55 0.69
N ARG A 16 -11.67 -12.56 0.02
CA ARG A 16 -10.23 -12.66 -0.24
C ARG A 16 -9.72 -11.51 -1.12
N ALA A 17 -10.48 -11.13 -2.13
CA ALA A 17 -10.18 -9.96 -2.95
C ALA A 17 -10.18 -8.67 -2.11
N SER A 18 -11.17 -8.50 -1.23
CA SER A 18 -11.26 -7.34 -0.32
C SER A 18 -10.04 -7.22 0.60
N GLU A 19 -9.51 -8.33 1.13
CA GLU A 19 -8.28 -8.33 1.94
C GLU A 19 -7.05 -7.83 1.16
N LEU A 20 -6.90 -8.26 -0.10
CA LEU A 20 -5.83 -7.79 -0.97
C LEU A 20 -5.98 -6.30 -1.31
N MET A 21 -7.21 -5.86 -1.59
CA MET A 21 -7.53 -4.46 -1.83
C MET A 21 -7.25 -3.61 -0.59
N ASN A 22 -7.55 -4.11 0.62
CA ASN A 22 -7.28 -3.40 1.87
C ASN A 22 -5.77 -3.12 2.05
N ALA A 23 -4.92 -4.12 1.79
CA ALA A 23 -3.47 -3.95 1.83
C ALA A 23 -2.99 -2.93 0.79
N MET A 24 -3.46 -3.05 -0.46
CA MET A 24 -3.12 -2.12 -1.54
C MET A 24 -3.53 -0.68 -1.23
N LEU A 25 -4.76 -0.45 -0.78
CA LEU A 25 -5.27 0.88 -0.46
C LEU A 25 -4.54 1.49 0.74
N THR A 26 -4.14 0.67 1.71
CA THR A 26 -3.31 1.11 2.84
C THR A 26 -1.92 1.56 2.36
N TYR A 27 -1.30 0.80 1.45
CA TYR A 27 -0.02 1.18 0.82
C TYR A 27 -0.12 2.49 0.03
N VAL A 28 -1.12 2.62 -0.85
CA VAL A 28 -1.36 3.86 -1.62
C VAL A 28 -1.57 5.05 -0.68
N SER A 29 -2.31 4.85 0.41
CA SER A 29 -2.59 5.90 1.37
C SER A 29 -1.37 6.33 2.18
N ALA A 30 -0.45 5.41 2.49
CA ALA A 30 0.84 5.75 3.08
C ALA A 30 1.63 6.69 2.13
N TRP A 31 1.65 6.40 0.83
CA TRP A 31 2.28 7.27 -0.17
C TRP A 31 1.61 8.64 -0.33
N ILE A 32 0.28 8.70 -0.30
CA ILE A 32 -0.44 9.98 -0.29
C ILE A 32 -0.01 10.83 0.92
N VAL A 33 0.07 10.22 2.11
CA VAL A 33 0.50 10.92 3.33
C VAL A 33 1.97 11.33 3.26
N ILE A 34 2.85 10.51 2.70
CA ILE A 34 4.26 10.87 2.43
C ILE A 34 4.31 12.13 1.55
N SER A 35 3.58 12.16 0.43
CA SER A 35 3.55 13.33 -0.46
C SER A 35 2.98 14.59 0.22
N GLN A 36 1.95 14.43 1.07
CA GLN A 36 1.43 15.55 1.87
C GLN A 36 2.47 16.07 2.87
N LEU A 37 3.33 15.21 3.40
CA LEU A 37 4.36 15.57 4.37
C LEU A 37 5.56 16.29 3.73
N GLU A 38 5.92 15.94 2.49
CA GLU A 38 6.99 16.61 1.73
C GLU A 38 6.73 18.12 1.59
N ASN A 39 5.46 18.50 1.47
CA ASN A 39 5.03 19.89 1.29
C ASN A 39 4.82 20.66 2.60
N VAL A 40 4.99 20.01 3.76
CA VAL A 40 4.86 20.65 5.07
C VAL A 40 6.25 21.07 5.54
N ALA A 41 6.46 22.39 5.72
CA ALA A 41 7.69 22.90 6.30
C ALA A 41 8.00 22.14 7.60
N PRO A 42 9.23 21.64 7.81
CA PRO A 42 9.57 20.92 9.03
C PRO A 42 9.20 21.81 10.20
N ARG A 43 8.29 21.35 11.07
CA ARG A 43 8.17 21.97 12.39
C ARG A 43 9.52 21.71 13.05
N ARG A 44 10.39 22.71 13.04
CA ARG A 44 11.68 22.69 13.71
C ARG A 44 11.41 22.27 15.15
N SER A 45 11.69 21.01 15.46
CA SER A 45 11.91 20.58 16.83
C SER A 45 13.01 21.49 17.32
N VAL A 46 12.65 22.40 18.23
CA VAL A 46 13.60 23.37 18.79
C VAL A 46 14.80 22.57 19.26
N ALA A 47 16.00 22.99 18.84
CA ALA A 47 17.25 22.40 19.29
C ALA A 47 17.21 22.29 20.81
N GLY A 48 17.59 21.13 21.34
CA GLY A 48 17.55 20.86 22.76
C GLY A 48 18.22 21.99 23.55
N GLU A 49 17.56 22.43 24.60
CA GLU A 49 18.16 23.24 25.67
C GLU A 49 19.17 22.42 26.49
N ASP A 50 19.43 21.17 26.11
CA ASP A 50 20.33 20.22 26.79
C ASP A 50 21.65 20.00 26.03
N ALA A 51 22.24 21.06 25.45
CA ALA A 51 23.66 21.02 25.12
C ALA A 51 24.44 21.08 26.44
N GLY A 52 24.72 19.91 27.03
CA GLY A 52 25.66 19.81 28.14
C GLY A 52 26.99 20.48 27.78
N GLU A 53 27.61 21.11 28.77
CA GLU A 53 28.85 21.90 28.65
C GLU A 53 30.05 21.14 28.04
N ASP A 54 29.95 19.82 27.86
CA ASP A 54 31.06 18.95 27.47
C ASP A 54 31.12 18.63 25.97
N GLY A 55 30.30 19.24 25.11
CA GLY A 55 30.51 19.20 23.65
C GLY A 55 30.44 17.81 22.96
N GLU A 56 30.17 16.74 23.69
CA GLU A 56 30.08 15.35 23.22
C GLU A 56 28.63 14.83 23.15
N GLY A 57 27.66 15.73 22.96
CA GLY A 57 26.28 15.35 22.68
C GLY A 57 26.12 15.02 21.20
N GLU A 58 26.05 13.73 20.84
CA GLU A 58 25.67 13.32 19.49
C GLU A 58 24.32 13.95 19.15
N ALA A 59 24.32 14.88 18.17
CA ALA A 59 23.12 15.63 17.80
C ALA A 59 22.03 14.62 17.40
N ARG A 60 21.04 14.42 18.29
CA ARG A 60 19.90 13.55 18.04
C ARG A 60 19.26 13.98 16.73
N ARG A 61 19.46 13.19 15.67
CA ARG A 61 18.90 13.48 14.35
C ARG A 61 17.40 13.64 14.52
N VAL A 62 16.91 14.83 14.21
CA VAL A 62 15.48 15.09 14.17
C VAL A 62 14.99 14.45 12.89
N THR A 63 14.56 13.19 12.97
CA THR A 63 13.88 12.52 11.85
C THR A 63 12.54 13.20 11.65
N THR A 64 12.32 13.74 10.45
CA THR A 64 11.02 14.33 10.10
C THR A 64 9.97 13.24 9.98
N SER A 65 8.67 13.57 10.14
CA SER A 65 7.60 12.59 9.92
C SER A 65 7.61 12.01 8.50
N HIS A 66 8.12 12.76 7.52
CA HIS A 66 8.33 12.32 6.15
C HIS A 66 9.37 11.20 6.06
N GLU A 67 10.59 11.46 6.54
CA GLU A 67 11.69 10.47 6.56
C GLU A 67 11.30 9.23 7.38
N PHE A 68 10.69 9.42 8.56
CA PHE A 68 10.23 8.31 9.39
C PHE A 68 9.28 7.38 8.62
N LEU A 69 8.30 7.95 7.90
CA LEU A 69 7.29 7.14 7.22
C LEU A 69 7.86 6.42 5.99
N LEU A 70 8.80 7.03 5.28
CA LEU A 70 9.55 6.38 4.20
C LEU A 70 10.34 5.17 4.73
N ASP A 71 11.19 5.39 5.73
CA ASP A 71 12.01 4.33 6.34
C ASP A 71 11.13 3.21 6.91
N TYR A 72 10.03 3.58 7.57
CA TYR A 72 9.10 2.62 8.14
C TYR A 72 8.41 1.77 7.07
N LEU A 73 7.98 2.38 5.96
CA LEU A 73 7.31 1.69 4.85
C LEU A 73 8.27 0.74 4.12
N GLU A 74 9.54 1.12 3.96
CA GLU A 74 10.59 0.27 3.40
C GLU A 74 10.89 -0.93 4.31
N ALA A 75 11.08 -0.69 5.60
CA ALA A 75 11.38 -1.74 6.58
C ALA A 75 10.17 -2.67 6.85
N ASN A 76 8.95 -2.16 6.72
CA ASN A 76 7.71 -2.87 6.98
C ASN A 76 6.80 -2.81 5.75
N PRO A 77 6.94 -3.70 4.76
CA PRO A 77 6.05 -3.69 3.60
C PRO A 77 4.61 -4.06 4.00
N VAL A 78 3.64 -3.37 3.39
CA VAL A 78 2.20 -3.58 3.65
C VAL A 78 1.72 -4.89 3.02
N ARG A 79 1.83 -6.00 3.76
CA ARG A 79 1.27 -7.31 3.36
C ARG A 79 -0.17 -7.51 3.82
N ASP A 80 -0.48 -6.95 4.98
CA ASP A 80 -1.79 -6.94 5.62
C ASP A 80 -2.02 -5.51 6.13
N GLY A 81 -3.02 -4.83 5.60
CA GLY A 81 -3.27 -3.42 5.89
C GLY A 81 -3.67 -3.15 7.34
N GLU A 82 -4.38 -4.08 7.99
CA GLU A 82 -4.79 -3.94 9.39
C GLU A 82 -3.61 -4.18 10.33
N GLN A 83 -2.90 -5.28 10.17
CA GLN A 83 -1.74 -5.60 11.01
C GLN A 83 -0.65 -4.54 10.89
N TRP A 84 -0.42 -4.03 9.67
CA TRP A 84 0.55 -2.97 9.43
C TRP A 84 0.17 -1.67 10.15
N LEU A 85 -1.11 -1.27 10.12
CA LEU A 85 -1.58 -0.09 10.85
C LEU A 85 -1.55 -0.28 12.36
N ILE A 86 -1.87 -1.48 12.88
CA ILE A 86 -1.72 -1.78 14.31
C ILE A 86 -0.26 -1.60 14.72
N ALA A 87 0.69 -2.09 13.92
CA ALA A 87 2.12 -1.93 14.18
C ALA A 87 2.54 -0.45 14.12
N LEU A 88 2.11 0.30 13.10
CA LEU A 88 2.42 1.72 12.97
C LEU A 88 1.83 2.53 14.13
N THR A 89 0.61 2.22 14.56
CA THR A 89 -0.07 2.94 15.66
C THR A 89 0.72 2.85 16.96
N ARG A 90 1.40 1.72 17.22
CA ARG A 90 2.23 1.53 18.41
C ARG A 90 3.47 2.42 18.44
N VAL A 91 4.01 2.77 17.28
CA VAL A 91 5.26 3.56 17.16
C VAL A 91 5.00 5.01 16.78
N ASN A 92 3.91 5.30 16.06
CA ASN A 92 3.53 6.65 15.62
C ASN A 92 2.00 6.74 15.40
N PRO A 93 1.21 6.92 16.46
CA PRO A 93 -0.25 6.95 16.37
C PRO A 93 -0.78 8.11 15.51
N THR A 94 -0.10 9.26 15.51
CA THR A 94 -0.49 10.43 14.70
C THR A 94 -0.40 10.15 13.20
N LEU A 95 0.65 9.48 12.73
CA LEU A 95 0.74 9.08 11.32
C LEU A 95 -0.25 7.97 10.98
N ALA A 96 -0.47 7.03 11.90
CA ALA A 96 -1.45 5.97 11.70
C ALA A 96 -2.87 6.54 11.52
N GLU A 97 -3.30 7.47 12.37
CA GLU A 97 -4.60 8.15 12.24
C GLU A 97 -4.75 8.89 10.91
N ARG A 98 -3.70 9.60 10.47
CA ARG A 98 -3.71 10.27 9.16
C ARG A 98 -3.90 9.28 8.02
N ILE A 99 -3.18 8.15 8.03
CA ILE A 99 -3.31 7.12 7.00
C ILE A 99 -4.69 6.44 7.08
N MET A 100 -5.24 6.23 8.28
CA MET A 100 -6.60 5.69 8.44
C MET A 100 -7.66 6.60 7.83
N ALA A 101 -7.55 7.91 8.03
CA ALA A 101 -8.46 8.89 7.43
C ALA A 101 -8.33 8.91 5.91
N VAL A 102 -7.09 9.01 5.40
CA VAL A 102 -6.81 9.04 3.95
C VAL A 102 -7.27 7.77 3.25
N ARG A 103 -7.00 6.58 3.80
CA ARG A 103 -7.40 5.32 3.14
C ARG A 103 -8.90 5.13 3.07
N ARG A 104 -9.63 5.67 4.05
CA ARG A 104 -11.09 5.66 4.04
C ARG A 104 -11.62 6.61 2.97
N ALA A 105 -11.16 7.87 3.00
CA ALA A 105 -11.57 8.87 2.01
C ALA A 105 -11.23 8.41 0.59
N TYR A 106 -10.00 7.95 0.35
CA TYR A 106 -9.57 7.45 -0.96
C TYR A 106 -10.44 6.28 -1.43
N ALA A 107 -10.76 5.33 -0.55
CA ALA A 107 -11.62 4.20 -0.91
C ALA A 107 -13.09 4.59 -1.19
N GLU A 108 -13.61 5.61 -0.50
CA GLU A 108 -15.01 6.02 -0.60
C GLU A 108 -15.25 7.04 -1.72
N GLU A 109 -14.28 7.91 -2.00
CA GLU A 109 -14.46 9.11 -2.85
C GLU A 109 -13.64 9.07 -4.15
N ASP A 110 -12.38 8.64 -4.09
CA ASP A 110 -11.44 8.77 -5.22
C ASP A 110 -11.22 7.46 -6.00
N PHE A 111 -11.33 6.31 -5.33
CA PHE A 111 -11.02 5.03 -5.93
C PHE A 111 -12.14 4.57 -6.86
N GLU A 112 -11.84 4.49 -8.15
CA GLU A 112 -12.81 4.17 -9.20
C GLU A 112 -13.19 2.68 -9.23
N TRP A 113 -14.03 2.23 -8.30
CA TRP A 113 -14.46 0.83 -8.20
C TRP A 113 -15.09 0.29 -9.50
N HIS A 114 -15.86 1.12 -10.21
CA HIS A 114 -16.45 0.72 -11.49
C HIS A 114 -15.37 0.44 -12.55
N ASN A 115 -14.28 1.20 -12.51
CA ASN A 115 -13.19 1.08 -13.46
C ASN A 115 -12.38 -0.19 -13.16
N VAL A 116 -12.17 -0.52 -11.88
CA VAL A 116 -11.58 -1.81 -11.48
C VAL A 116 -12.38 -2.98 -12.03
N ALA A 117 -13.71 -2.98 -11.88
CA ALA A 117 -14.56 -4.05 -12.39
C ALA A 117 -14.46 -4.18 -13.91
N LYS A 118 -14.49 -3.04 -14.63
CA LYS A 118 -14.33 -2.97 -16.08
C LYS A 118 -12.96 -3.51 -16.52
N LEU A 119 -11.88 -2.94 -16.01
CA LEU A 119 -10.49 -3.29 -16.37
C LEU A 119 -10.16 -4.74 -16.03
N THR A 120 -10.67 -5.26 -14.92
CA THR A 120 -10.48 -6.68 -14.55
C THR A 120 -11.11 -7.59 -15.60
N SER A 121 -12.35 -7.29 -16.03
CA SER A 121 -13.05 -8.10 -17.03
C SER A 121 -12.40 -8.02 -18.40
N GLU A 122 -12.01 -6.82 -18.84
CA GLU A 122 -11.32 -6.58 -20.11
C GLU A 122 -9.94 -7.26 -20.14
N SER A 123 -9.16 -7.15 -19.06
CA SER A 123 -7.83 -7.76 -18.98
C SER A 123 -7.87 -9.29 -18.98
N ILE A 124 -8.88 -9.91 -18.35
CA ILE A 124 -9.09 -11.37 -18.42
C ILE A 124 -9.40 -11.80 -19.86
N ALA A 125 -10.30 -11.10 -20.55
CA ALA A 125 -10.64 -11.43 -21.94
C ALA A 125 -9.42 -11.31 -22.86
N ALA A 126 -8.71 -10.18 -22.79
CA ALA A 126 -7.49 -9.94 -23.56
C ALA A 126 -6.36 -10.92 -23.19
N GLY A 127 -6.27 -11.31 -21.92
CA GLY A 127 -5.33 -12.31 -21.43
C GLY A 127 -5.58 -13.70 -22.02
N ASN A 128 -6.85 -14.13 -22.07
CA ASN A 128 -7.25 -15.40 -22.67
C ASN A 128 -6.93 -15.45 -24.18
N GLU A 129 -7.24 -14.37 -24.92
CA GLU A 129 -6.90 -14.26 -26.33
C GLU A 129 -5.40 -14.36 -26.58
N ARG A 130 -4.61 -13.69 -25.75
CA ARG A 130 -3.16 -13.71 -25.83
C ARG A 130 -2.61 -15.10 -25.54
N ALA A 131 -3.10 -15.77 -24.49
CA ALA A 131 -2.68 -17.12 -24.14
C ALA A 131 -2.95 -18.10 -25.29
N MET A 132 -4.13 -18.03 -25.91
CA MET A 132 -4.47 -18.86 -27.07
C MET A 132 -3.58 -18.55 -28.28
N ARG A 133 -3.31 -17.26 -28.54
CA ARG A 133 -2.43 -16.85 -29.64
C ARG A 133 -1.01 -17.37 -29.47
N GLU A 134 -0.45 -17.31 -28.26
CA GLU A 134 0.89 -17.83 -27.98
C GLU A 134 0.93 -19.36 -28.14
N TRP A 135 -0.11 -20.06 -27.67
CA TRP A 135 -0.22 -21.50 -27.91
C TRP A 135 -0.25 -21.83 -29.41
N LEU A 136 -1.06 -21.14 -30.21
CA LEU A 136 -1.13 -21.35 -31.67
C LEU A 136 0.23 -21.15 -32.35
N LYS A 137 0.99 -20.11 -31.97
CA LYS A 137 2.34 -19.90 -32.49
C LYS A 137 3.29 -21.06 -32.17
N SER A 138 3.16 -21.66 -30.99
CA SER A 138 3.99 -22.79 -30.58
C SER A 138 3.56 -24.13 -31.21
N ALA A 139 2.28 -24.26 -31.58
CA ALA A 139 1.69 -25.48 -32.11
C ALA A 139 1.82 -25.62 -33.63
N VAL A 140 2.01 -24.51 -34.36
CA VAL A 140 2.25 -24.54 -35.81
C VAL A 140 3.72 -24.89 -36.07
N PRO A 141 4.05 -25.96 -36.82
CA PRO A 141 5.42 -26.25 -37.20
C PRO A 141 6.01 -25.06 -37.95
N GLN A 142 7.19 -24.57 -37.56
CA GLN A 142 7.93 -23.63 -38.39
C GLN A 142 8.30 -24.37 -39.68
N SER A 143 7.58 -24.09 -40.76
CA SER A 143 7.96 -24.54 -42.09
C SER A 143 9.35 -23.98 -42.40
N ALA A 144 10.33 -24.88 -42.51
CA ALA A 144 11.70 -24.60 -42.93
C ALA A 144 11.76 -24.01 -44.35
#